data_AF-A0A0P8A7H1-F1
#
_entry.id   AF-A0A0P8A7H1-F1
#
_cell.length_a   1.000
_cell.length_b   1.000
_cell.length_c   1.000
_cell.angle_alpha   90.00
_cell.angle_beta   90.00
_cell.angle_gamma   90.00
#
_symmetry.space_group_name_H-M   'P 1'
#
loop_
_entity.id
_entity.type
_entity.pdbx_description
1 polymer ?
#
loop_
_entity_poly.entity_id
_entity_poly.type
_entity_poly.pdbx_seq_one_letter_code
_entity_poly.pdbx_strand_id
1 'polypeptide(L)'
;MNITRHISLEDEYIEKLKPYADKHNGNFGAALRDMICQAGKYDTRINSSAIDHSLFNWILKEIDEKLLPSEILNEFVDPIMMNSMDKLESYLNRRFEELKWGICITLRSDNDISPGEVLMEIKGNNQKIKFITSLITQYLVKNSLKIKPLEVMSVVNTNEGIKVELSGSNNKDALLSLEIFFGKTDELVRTIKTRPAFWKSLFNRHLVSNYNMVTVHRNYFEDLLEGKIPAWEVAIENLAKKPIREIPLTEMLHLMKEVFETSRIVDRVEIDKDILVLFHSYRDRAAIEKLRKSAHALLEANGHMFDARATANIVILTHRSDVGIKINEIVKTLKNSNTRLDQELLVFFGFLKGLKDIPDIPISLTSLGRRTGKSLMQGYELENNIKTWTLDNFQKALQSIDARLHRESEWKSEGKDLLYTIRKCNIAGNGNEFDNYVCHTVRETFKGALSYAFGNKARMCTKHLLTHGDNFCEVIIRMP
;
A
#
# COMPACT_ATOMS: atom_id res chain seq x y z
N MET A 1 -22.93 10.46 71.73
CA MET A 1 -21.66 9.93 72.26
C MET A 1 -20.98 9.17 71.12
N ASN A 2 -20.06 9.80 70.39
CA ASN A 2 -19.31 9.14 69.31
C ASN A 2 -18.22 8.29 69.96
N ILE A 3 -18.40 6.98 69.97
CA ILE A 3 -17.38 6.03 70.42
C ILE A 3 -16.31 5.98 69.32
N THR A 4 -15.23 6.73 69.47
CA THR A 4 -14.03 6.59 68.63
C THR A 4 -13.25 5.37 69.10
N ARG A 5 -13.36 4.26 68.37
CA ARG A 5 -12.48 3.10 68.55
C ARG A 5 -11.14 3.42 67.90
N HIS A 6 -10.09 3.53 68.71
CA HIS A 6 -8.73 3.60 68.20
C HIS A 6 -8.32 2.21 67.72
N ILE A 7 -7.98 2.09 66.45
CA ILE A 7 -7.45 0.87 65.84
C ILE A 7 -5.97 1.13 65.62
N SER A 8 -5.10 0.39 66.29
CA SER A 8 -3.67 0.38 66.02
C SER A 8 -3.41 -0.58 64.86
N LEU A 9 -2.73 -0.09 63.83
CA LEU A 9 -2.32 -0.87 62.66
C LEU A 9 -0.79 -0.86 62.63
N GLU A 10 -0.18 -2.01 62.34
CA GLU A 10 1.28 -2.09 62.14
C GLU A 10 1.66 -1.35 60.84
N ASP A 11 2.90 -0.85 60.80
CA ASP A 11 3.38 0.01 59.70
C ASP A 11 3.26 -0.68 58.33
N GLU A 12 3.41 -2.00 58.26
CA GLU A 12 3.20 -2.79 57.04
C GLU A 12 1.77 -2.65 56.48
N TYR A 13 0.76 -2.60 57.36
CA TYR A 13 -0.64 -2.44 56.96
C TYR A 13 -0.97 -0.98 56.64
N ILE A 14 -0.29 -0.03 57.28
CA ILE A 14 -0.41 1.40 56.95
C ILE A 14 0.13 1.65 55.54
N GLU A 15 1.26 1.06 55.16
CA GLU A 15 1.79 1.18 53.79
C GLU A 15 0.85 0.56 52.74
N LYS A 16 0.16 -0.55 53.06
CA LYS A 16 -0.89 -1.13 52.19
C LYS A 16 -2.14 -0.25 52.09
N LEU A 17 -2.47 0.51 53.13
CA LEU A 17 -3.62 1.42 53.18
C LEU A 17 -3.35 2.77 52.53
N LYS A 18 -2.09 3.19 52.46
CA LYS A 18 -1.64 4.49 51.95
C LYS A 18 -2.24 4.88 50.60
N PRO A 19 -2.30 4.00 49.58
CA PRO A 19 -2.86 4.36 48.28
C PRO A 19 -4.37 4.69 48.34
N TYR A 20 -5.13 3.99 49.20
CA TYR A 20 -6.55 4.26 49.43
C TYR A 20 -6.74 5.47 50.35
N ALA A 21 -5.86 5.66 51.34
CA ALA A 21 -5.88 6.84 52.20
C ALA A 21 -5.64 8.10 51.36
N ASP A 22 -4.68 8.09 50.44
CA ASP A 22 -4.38 9.20 49.53
C ASP A 22 -5.57 9.50 48.60
N LYS A 23 -6.21 8.48 48.04
CA LYS A 23 -7.45 8.60 47.25
C LYS A 23 -8.59 9.28 48.02
N HIS A 24 -8.64 9.08 49.34
CA HIS A 24 -9.66 9.64 50.24
C HIS A 24 -9.12 10.78 51.12
N ASN A 25 -8.09 11.51 50.66
CA ASN A 25 -7.50 12.68 51.33
C ASN A 25 -7.11 12.42 52.81
N GLY A 26 -6.47 11.29 53.08
CA GLY A 26 -6.02 10.87 54.41
C GLY A 26 -7.10 10.24 55.30
N ASN A 27 -8.31 10.02 54.79
CA ASN A 27 -9.39 9.41 55.57
C ASN A 27 -9.30 7.88 55.57
N PHE A 28 -8.59 7.33 56.57
CA PHE A 28 -8.44 5.88 56.75
C PHE A 28 -9.77 5.13 56.92
N GLY A 29 -10.80 5.76 57.49
CA GLY A 29 -12.12 5.14 57.64
C GLY A 29 -12.85 4.99 56.29
N ALA A 30 -12.70 5.97 55.39
CA ALA A 30 -13.20 5.89 54.02
C ALA A 30 -12.37 4.90 53.19
N ALA A 31 -11.05 4.91 53.34
CA ALA A 31 -10.14 3.94 52.72
C ALA A 31 -10.48 2.49 53.11
N LEU A 32 -10.67 2.22 54.40
CA LEU A 32 -11.07 0.90 54.89
C LEU A 32 -12.45 0.48 54.38
N ARG A 33 -13.43 1.39 54.32
CA ARG A 33 -14.75 1.08 53.74
C ARG A 33 -14.66 0.80 52.24
N ASP A 34 -13.85 1.55 51.50
CA ASP A 34 -13.61 1.33 50.07
C ASP A 34 -12.97 -0.05 49.85
N MET A 35 -11.91 -0.37 50.61
CA MET A 35 -11.26 -1.69 50.59
C MET A 35 -12.19 -2.83 50.98
N ILE A 36 -13.03 -2.67 52.02
CA ILE A 36 -14.00 -3.68 52.44
C ILE A 36 -15.10 -3.85 51.39
N CYS A 37 -15.62 -2.76 50.81
CA CYS A 37 -16.58 -2.83 49.71
C CYS A 37 -15.99 -3.52 48.49
N GLN A 38 -14.71 -3.28 48.21
CA GLN A 38 -14.01 -3.92 47.11
C GLN A 38 -13.78 -5.40 47.42
N ALA A 39 -13.23 -5.75 48.59
CA ALA A 39 -13.04 -7.13 49.03
C ALA A 39 -14.36 -7.93 49.15
N GLY A 40 -15.44 -7.30 49.60
CA GLY A 40 -16.78 -7.90 49.71
C GLY A 40 -17.43 -8.23 48.37
N LYS A 41 -17.00 -7.62 47.26
CA LYS A 41 -17.35 -8.07 45.90
C LYS A 41 -16.61 -9.33 45.46
N TYR A 42 -15.52 -9.69 46.15
CA TYR A 42 -14.68 -10.87 45.85
C TYR A 42 -14.78 -11.95 46.94
N ASP A 43 -15.98 -12.20 47.49
CA ASP A 43 -16.16 -13.37 48.33
C ASP A 43 -16.02 -14.64 47.47
N THR A 44 -14.88 -15.32 47.61
CA THR A 44 -14.54 -16.55 46.89
C THR A 44 -15.54 -17.69 47.17
N ARG A 45 -16.33 -17.61 48.24
CA ARG A 45 -17.40 -18.57 48.53
C ARG A 45 -18.71 -18.30 47.78
N ILE A 46 -18.91 -17.08 47.26
CA ILE A 46 -20.14 -16.65 46.57
C ILE A 46 -19.96 -16.62 45.04
N ASN A 47 -18.72 -16.53 44.55
CA ASN A 47 -18.40 -16.51 43.11
C ASN A 47 -18.52 -17.86 42.37
N SER A 48 -19.34 -18.79 42.86
CA SER A 48 -19.57 -20.09 42.22
C SER A 48 -20.78 -20.08 41.28
N SER A 49 -20.84 -19.15 40.32
CA SER A 49 -21.55 -19.48 39.08
C SER A 49 -20.54 -20.12 38.13
N ALA A 50 -20.24 -21.39 38.36
CA ALA A 50 -19.43 -22.16 37.42
C ALA A 50 -20.13 -22.11 36.06
N ILE A 51 -19.54 -21.36 35.12
CA ILE A 51 -20.02 -21.30 33.74
C ILE A 51 -19.55 -22.59 33.06
N ASP A 52 -20.46 -23.28 32.38
CA ASP A 52 -20.11 -24.43 31.57
C ASP A 52 -18.98 -24.09 30.58
N HIS A 53 -18.05 -25.02 30.35
CA HIS A 53 -16.88 -24.76 29.51
C HIS A 53 -17.27 -24.34 28.08
N SER A 54 -18.34 -24.91 27.54
CA SER A 54 -18.84 -24.59 26.20
C SER A 54 -19.43 -23.18 26.16
N LEU A 55 -20.18 -22.80 27.19
CA LEU A 55 -20.73 -21.46 27.33
C LEU A 55 -19.62 -20.42 27.49
N PHE A 56 -18.59 -20.72 28.28
CA PHE A 56 -17.43 -19.86 28.44
C PHE A 56 -16.66 -19.68 27.12
N ASN A 57 -16.39 -20.76 26.39
CA ASN A 57 -15.73 -20.69 25.09
C ASN A 57 -16.57 -19.93 24.06
N TRP A 58 -17.90 -20.06 24.09
CA TRP A 58 -18.78 -19.27 23.24
C TRP A 58 -18.69 -17.76 23.58
N ILE A 59 -18.74 -17.40 24.87
CA ILE A 59 -18.55 -16.00 25.30
C ILE A 59 -17.21 -15.47 24.81
N LEU A 60 -16.11 -16.21 24.99
CA LEU A 60 -14.78 -15.82 24.53
C LEU A 60 -14.71 -15.59 23.02
N LYS A 61 -15.46 -16.38 22.25
CA LYS A 61 -15.55 -16.23 20.79
C LYS A 61 -16.35 -15.00 20.39
N GLU A 62 -17.44 -14.69 21.09
CA GLU A 62 -18.29 -13.53 20.79
C GLU A 62 -17.66 -12.19 21.19
N ILE A 63 -16.74 -12.20 22.15
CA ILE A 63 -15.99 -11.02 22.60
C ILE A 63 -14.61 -10.89 21.91
N ASP A 64 -14.26 -11.80 21.01
CA ASP A 64 -13.02 -11.70 20.22
C ASP A 64 -13.02 -10.38 19.43
N GLU A 65 -11.86 -9.73 19.37
CA GLU A 65 -11.65 -8.41 18.73
C GLU A 65 -12.53 -7.25 19.26
N LYS A 66 -12.96 -7.32 20.54
CA LYS A 66 -13.62 -6.23 21.27
C LYS A 66 -12.83 -5.82 22.50
N LEU A 67 -12.66 -4.51 22.70
CA LEU A 67 -12.07 -3.98 23.92
C LEU A 67 -13.05 -4.07 25.09
N LEU A 68 -12.51 -4.34 26.29
CA LEU A 68 -13.31 -4.43 27.48
C LEU A 68 -13.71 -3.04 27.99
N PRO A 69 -14.95 -2.87 28.49
CA PRO A 69 -15.33 -1.70 29.27
C PRO A 69 -14.36 -1.46 30.44
N SER A 70 -14.03 -0.20 30.72
CA SER A 70 -13.08 0.16 31.78
C SER A 70 -13.52 -0.33 33.16
N GLU A 71 -14.82 -0.43 33.39
CA GLU A 71 -15.41 -0.90 34.64
C GLU A 71 -15.04 -2.36 34.90
N ILE A 72 -15.13 -3.22 33.87
CA ILE A 72 -14.78 -4.64 33.95
C ILE A 72 -13.27 -4.80 34.11
N LEU A 73 -12.49 -3.96 33.42
CA LEU A 73 -11.03 -3.96 33.51
C LEU A 73 -10.55 -3.64 34.93
N ASN A 74 -11.11 -2.59 35.53
CA ASN A 74 -10.75 -2.14 36.89
C ASN A 74 -11.26 -3.10 37.98
N GLU A 75 -12.31 -3.87 37.69
CA GLU A 75 -12.76 -4.98 38.56
C GLU A 75 -11.82 -6.20 38.46
N PHE A 76 -11.13 -6.39 37.34
CA PHE A 76 -10.21 -7.50 37.19
C PHE A 76 -8.82 -7.19 37.76
N VAL A 77 -8.29 -5.99 37.47
CA VAL A 77 -7.00 -5.52 37.94
C VAL A 77 -7.20 -4.18 38.63
N ASP A 78 -6.99 -4.13 39.95
CA ASP A 78 -7.03 -2.87 40.68
C ASP A 78 -5.74 -2.06 40.39
N PRO A 79 -5.83 -0.90 39.71
CA PRO A 79 -4.67 -0.10 39.36
C PRO A 79 -3.92 0.45 40.59
N ILE A 80 -4.61 0.59 41.71
CA ILE A 80 -4.07 1.15 42.96
C ILE A 80 -3.18 0.12 43.67
N MET A 81 -3.56 -1.16 43.60
CA MET A 81 -2.81 -2.26 44.22
C MET A 81 -1.63 -2.74 43.35
N MET A 82 -1.73 -2.55 42.04
CA MET A 82 -0.74 -3.03 41.06
C MET A 82 0.21 -1.90 40.63
N ASN A 83 1.04 -1.46 41.58
CA ASN A 83 1.99 -0.36 41.39
C ASN A 83 3.35 -0.77 40.79
N SER A 84 3.52 -2.05 40.44
CA SER A 84 4.75 -2.56 39.83
C SER A 84 4.45 -3.77 38.93
N MET A 85 5.30 -3.99 37.92
CA MET A 85 5.14 -5.06 36.93
C MET A 85 5.30 -6.46 37.56
N ASP A 86 6.25 -6.63 38.48
CA ASP A 86 6.45 -7.89 39.19
C ASP A 86 5.24 -8.29 40.05
N LYS A 87 4.63 -7.30 40.71
CA LYS A 87 3.39 -7.52 41.49
C LYS A 87 2.22 -7.87 40.59
N LEU A 88 2.11 -7.20 39.44
CA LEU A 88 1.08 -7.49 38.45
C LEU A 88 1.22 -8.92 37.92
N GLU A 89 2.42 -9.34 37.53
CA GLU A 89 2.67 -10.71 37.07
C GLU A 89 2.28 -11.74 38.13
N SER A 90 2.79 -11.55 39.35
CA SER A 90 2.54 -12.48 40.48
C SER A 90 1.05 -12.57 40.82
N TYR A 91 0.35 -11.43 40.83
CA TYR A 91 -1.08 -11.38 41.07
C TYR A 91 -1.87 -12.12 39.99
N LEU A 92 -1.57 -11.84 38.72
CA LEU A 92 -2.25 -12.43 37.57
C LEU A 92 -2.07 -13.95 37.54
N ASN A 93 -0.83 -14.44 37.67
CA ASN A 93 -0.53 -15.87 37.68
C ASN A 93 -1.25 -16.60 38.81
N ARG A 94 -1.20 -16.07 40.05
CA ARG A 94 -1.95 -16.63 41.18
C ARG A 94 -3.45 -16.70 40.89
N ARG A 95 -4.01 -15.63 40.35
CA ARG A 95 -5.44 -15.55 40.03
C ARG A 95 -5.85 -16.53 38.92
N PHE A 96 -5.01 -16.75 37.90
CA PHE A 96 -5.29 -17.76 36.87
C PHE A 96 -5.14 -19.20 37.35
N GLU A 97 -4.26 -19.44 38.32
CA GLU A 97 -4.14 -20.72 39.02
C GLU A 97 -5.38 -21.01 39.87
N GLU A 98 -5.84 -20.04 40.67
CA GLU A 98 -7.08 -20.14 41.48
C GLU A 98 -8.31 -20.48 40.62
N LEU A 99 -8.41 -19.84 39.44
CA LEU A 99 -9.49 -20.09 38.49
C LEU A 99 -9.30 -21.36 37.66
N LYS A 100 -8.14 -22.04 37.76
CA LYS A 100 -7.77 -23.22 36.98
C LYS A 100 -7.88 -22.97 35.47
N TRP A 101 -7.51 -21.78 35.02
CA TRP A 101 -7.61 -21.44 33.60
C TRP A 101 -6.48 -22.04 32.76
N GLY A 102 -5.38 -22.45 33.39
CA GLY A 102 -4.22 -23.04 32.71
C GLY A 102 -3.46 -22.00 31.88
N ILE A 103 -3.30 -20.80 32.43
CA ILE A 103 -2.64 -19.67 31.79
C ILE A 103 -1.43 -19.29 32.64
N CYS A 104 -0.30 -19.05 31.96
CA CYS A 104 0.93 -18.54 32.56
C CYS A 104 1.35 -17.28 31.82
N ILE A 105 1.74 -16.25 32.57
CA ILE A 105 2.14 -14.95 32.06
C ILE A 105 3.54 -14.64 32.54
N THR A 106 4.34 -14.06 31.66
CA THR A 106 5.64 -13.48 32.00
C THR A 106 5.69 -12.05 31.47
N LEU A 107 6.01 -11.11 32.33
CA LEU A 107 6.18 -9.70 32.02
C LEU A 107 7.65 -9.34 32.20
N ARG A 108 8.27 -8.78 31.17
CA ARG A 108 9.62 -8.22 31.25
C ARG A 108 9.53 -6.75 30.91
N SER A 109 10.11 -5.90 31.74
CA SER A 109 10.18 -4.47 31.48
C SER A 109 11.56 -3.90 31.73
N ASP A 110 11.82 -2.76 31.10
CA ASP A 110 13.01 -1.92 31.37
C ASP A 110 12.98 -1.29 32.76
N ASN A 111 11.78 -0.99 33.27
CA ASN A 111 11.54 -0.44 34.60
C ASN A 111 10.29 -1.07 35.23
N ASP A 112 10.36 -1.42 36.52
CA ASP A 112 9.26 -2.09 37.23
C ASP A 112 8.08 -1.16 37.57
N ILE A 113 8.32 0.14 37.74
CA ILE A 113 7.30 1.11 38.20
C ILE A 113 6.78 1.98 37.05
N SER A 114 7.66 2.38 36.14
CA SER A 114 7.35 3.26 35.00
C SER A 114 7.99 2.72 33.72
N PRO A 115 7.50 1.58 33.20
CA PRO A 115 8.08 0.93 32.04
C PRO A 115 8.02 1.82 30.80
N GLY A 116 9.12 1.89 30.07
CA GLY A 116 9.20 2.40 28.70
C GLY A 116 9.11 1.31 27.66
N GLU A 117 9.47 0.08 28.01
CA GLU A 117 9.41 -1.10 27.15
C GLU A 117 8.86 -2.25 27.97
N VAL A 118 7.86 -2.95 27.42
CA VAL A 118 7.27 -4.12 28.05
C VAL A 118 7.19 -5.24 27.03
N LEU A 119 7.74 -6.38 27.40
CA LEU A 119 7.55 -7.63 26.70
C LEU A 119 6.68 -8.56 27.54
N MET A 120 5.52 -8.92 27.00
CA MET A 120 4.56 -9.82 27.62
C MET A 120 4.49 -11.13 26.84
N GLU A 121 4.66 -12.25 27.55
CA GLU A 121 4.50 -13.60 27.00
C GLU A 121 3.38 -14.33 27.76
N ILE A 122 2.41 -14.90 27.04
CA ILE A 122 1.26 -15.58 27.61
C ILE A 122 1.13 -16.98 27.02
N LYS A 123 1.18 -18.00 27.87
CA LYS A 123 1.07 -19.42 27.47
C LYS A 123 -0.22 -20.03 28.03
N GLY A 124 -0.86 -20.90 27.26
CA GLY A 124 -2.10 -21.58 27.66
C GLY A 124 -3.00 -21.94 26.47
N ASN A 125 -4.27 -22.22 26.75
CA ASN A 125 -5.27 -22.50 25.71
C ASN A 125 -5.51 -21.27 24.80
N ASN A 126 -5.43 -21.45 23.49
CA ASN A 126 -5.47 -20.38 22.48
C ASN A 126 -6.64 -19.38 22.65
N GLN A 127 -7.86 -19.85 22.92
CA GLN A 127 -9.02 -18.95 23.06
C GLN A 127 -8.93 -18.11 24.34
N LYS A 128 -8.52 -18.73 25.45
CA LYS A 128 -8.38 -18.04 26.74
C LYS A 128 -7.22 -17.05 26.73
N ILE A 129 -6.09 -17.43 26.14
CA ILE A 129 -4.92 -16.55 26.09
C ILE A 129 -5.20 -15.32 25.21
N LYS A 130 -5.91 -15.43 24.08
CA LYS A 130 -6.30 -14.27 23.26
C LYS A 130 -7.07 -13.22 24.07
N PHE A 131 -8.08 -13.67 24.80
CA PHE A 131 -8.88 -12.80 25.67
C PHE A 131 -8.02 -12.14 26.76
N ILE A 132 -7.17 -12.92 27.42
CA ILE A 132 -6.29 -12.42 28.47
C ILE A 132 -5.21 -11.47 27.95
N THR A 133 -4.67 -11.73 26.76
CA THR A 133 -3.77 -10.81 26.06
C THR A 133 -4.44 -9.46 25.87
N SER A 134 -5.65 -9.43 25.30
CA SER A 134 -6.40 -8.18 25.11
C SER A 134 -6.63 -7.44 26.43
N LEU A 135 -7.08 -8.15 27.47
CA LEU A 135 -7.34 -7.59 28.79
C LEU A 135 -6.09 -6.96 29.41
N ILE A 136 -4.98 -7.69 29.47
CA ILE A 136 -3.76 -7.22 30.13
C ILE A 136 -3.14 -6.09 29.32
N THR A 137 -3.06 -6.22 27.99
CA THR A 137 -2.54 -5.15 27.14
C THR A 137 -3.37 -3.87 27.28
N GLN A 138 -4.70 -3.98 27.31
CA GLN A 138 -5.57 -2.83 27.53
C GLN A 138 -5.34 -2.17 28.89
N TYR A 139 -5.13 -2.97 29.95
CA TYR A 139 -4.76 -2.47 31.27
C TYR A 139 -3.43 -1.72 31.24
N LEU A 140 -2.37 -2.32 30.68
CA LEU A 140 -1.04 -1.74 30.61
C LEU A 140 -1.05 -0.39 29.89
N VAL A 141 -1.68 -0.34 28.70
CA VAL A 141 -1.80 0.90 27.93
C VAL A 141 -2.58 1.96 28.72
N LYS A 142 -3.77 1.64 29.25
CA LYS A 142 -4.60 2.62 29.99
C LYS A 142 -3.92 3.14 31.25
N ASN A 143 -3.24 2.28 32.00
CA ASN A 143 -2.57 2.68 33.25
C ASN A 143 -1.31 3.52 32.99
N SER A 144 -0.66 3.31 31.84
CA SER A 144 0.56 4.02 31.45
C SER A 144 0.33 5.48 31.01
N LEU A 145 -0.89 5.86 30.60
CA LEU A 145 -1.22 7.18 30.01
C LEU A 145 -0.86 8.39 30.89
N LYS A 146 -0.80 8.21 32.21
CA LYS A 146 -0.48 9.29 33.16
C LYS A 146 1.02 9.46 33.42
N ILE A 147 1.81 8.44 33.13
CA ILE A 147 3.24 8.39 33.50
C ILE A 147 4.08 8.39 32.21
N LYS A 148 4.02 7.29 31.46
CA LYS A 148 4.75 7.08 30.23
C LYS A 148 3.89 6.20 29.31
N PRO A 149 3.15 6.80 28.35
CA PRO A 149 2.18 6.05 27.55
C PRO A 149 2.85 4.94 26.77
N LEU A 150 2.29 3.73 26.83
CA LEU A 150 2.75 2.56 26.09
C LEU A 150 1.89 2.32 24.87
N GLU A 151 2.52 2.12 23.73
CA GLU A 151 1.93 1.72 22.46
C GLU A 151 2.20 0.24 22.19
N VAL A 152 1.22 -0.45 21.61
CA VAL A 152 1.39 -1.83 21.15
C VAL A 152 2.13 -1.83 19.82
N MET A 153 3.33 -2.41 19.81
CA MET A 153 4.18 -2.47 18.61
C MET A 153 3.91 -3.75 17.80
N SER A 154 3.73 -4.87 18.50
CA SER A 154 3.51 -6.16 17.85
C SER A 154 2.71 -7.11 18.74
N VAL A 155 1.94 -7.98 18.08
CA VAL A 155 1.24 -9.11 18.70
C VAL A 155 1.52 -10.34 17.83
N VAL A 156 2.33 -11.25 18.34
CA VAL A 156 2.75 -12.46 17.63
C VAL A 156 2.11 -13.69 18.27
N ASN A 157 1.27 -14.39 17.51
CA ASN A 157 0.69 -15.65 17.93
C ASN A 157 1.62 -16.81 17.50
N THR A 158 2.09 -17.58 18.47
CA THR A 158 2.93 -18.77 18.27
C THR A 158 2.19 -20.01 18.76
N ASN A 159 2.64 -21.20 18.34
CA ASN A 159 2.06 -22.45 18.81
C ASN A 159 2.16 -22.64 20.34
N GLU A 160 3.08 -21.93 20.99
CA GLU A 160 3.35 -22.04 22.43
C GLU A 160 2.68 -20.94 23.26
N GLY A 161 2.11 -19.91 22.63
CA GLY A 161 1.55 -18.75 23.31
C GLY A 161 1.50 -17.47 22.46
N ILE A 162 1.07 -16.37 23.08
CA ILE A 162 1.03 -15.04 22.46
C ILE A 162 2.13 -14.17 23.08
N LYS A 163 2.88 -13.49 22.22
CA LYS A 163 3.90 -12.51 22.60
C LYS A 163 3.45 -11.12 22.19
N VAL A 164 3.54 -10.16 23.11
CA VAL A 164 3.19 -8.75 22.87
C VAL A 164 4.36 -7.86 23.25
N GLU A 165 4.70 -6.95 22.35
CA GLU A 165 5.73 -5.94 22.57
C GLU A 165 5.07 -4.57 22.67
N LEU A 166 5.35 -3.86 23.76
CA LEU A 166 4.93 -2.48 23.96
C LEU A 166 6.13 -1.56 24.14
N SER A 167 6.05 -0.35 23.61
CA SER A 167 7.07 0.68 23.78
C SER A 167 6.48 2.06 24.05
N GLY A 168 7.28 2.95 24.64
CA GLY A 168 6.87 4.31 24.96
C GLY A 168 6.46 5.13 23.74
N SER A 169 5.34 5.83 23.85
CA SER A 169 4.74 6.66 22.79
C SER A 169 3.94 7.82 23.40
N ASN A 170 3.06 8.44 22.61
CA ASN A 170 2.11 9.46 23.07
C ASN A 170 0.72 8.84 23.34
N ASN A 171 -0.13 9.58 24.08
CA ASN A 171 -1.47 9.11 24.47
C ASN A 171 -2.37 8.72 23.29
N LYS A 172 -2.24 9.41 22.16
CA LYS A 172 -3.10 9.17 21.00
C LYS A 172 -2.72 7.85 20.33
N ASP A 173 -1.44 7.66 20.05
CA ASP A 173 -0.93 6.47 19.36
C ASP A 173 -1.04 5.23 20.24
N ALA A 174 -0.82 5.39 21.56
CA ALA A 174 -1.10 4.36 22.55
C ALA A 174 -2.54 3.82 22.47
N LEU A 175 -3.55 4.70 22.47
CA LEU A 175 -4.96 4.30 22.38
C LEU A 175 -5.33 3.74 21.00
N LEU A 176 -4.81 4.34 19.92
CA LEU A 176 -5.03 3.85 18.56
C LEU A 176 -4.47 2.43 18.36
N SER A 177 -3.31 2.14 18.93
CA SER A 177 -2.72 0.79 18.85
C SER A 177 -3.63 -0.29 19.47
N LEU A 178 -4.34 0.02 20.56
CA LEU A 178 -5.33 -0.92 21.13
C LEU A 178 -6.47 -1.22 20.15
N GLU A 179 -7.00 -0.21 19.47
CA GLU A 179 -8.07 -0.38 18.48
C GLU A 179 -7.57 -1.22 17.28
N ILE A 180 -6.35 -0.94 16.80
CA ILE A 180 -5.74 -1.65 15.67
C ILE A 180 -5.53 -3.15 15.98
N PHE A 181 -5.00 -3.47 17.16
CA PHE A 181 -4.63 -4.85 17.49
C PHE A 181 -5.77 -5.65 18.13
N PHE A 182 -6.66 -5.02 18.90
CA PHE A 182 -7.65 -5.72 19.72
C PHE A 182 -9.09 -5.19 19.60
N GLY A 183 -9.32 -4.04 18.97
CA GLY A 183 -10.63 -3.38 18.90
C GLY A 183 -11.23 -3.26 17.49
N LYS A 184 -10.75 -4.06 16.52
CA LYS A 184 -11.13 -3.95 15.09
C LYS A 184 -12.64 -3.96 14.85
N THR A 185 -13.41 -4.64 15.70
CA THR A 185 -14.87 -4.74 15.55
C THR A 185 -15.65 -3.74 16.38
N ASP A 186 -15.02 -3.02 17.31
CA ASP A 186 -15.72 -2.15 18.26
C ASP A 186 -16.41 -0.98 17.57
N GLU A 187 -15.73 -0.31 16.64
CA GLU A 187 -16.33 0.79 15.90
C GLU A 187 -17.52 0.29 15.06
N LEU A 188 -17.38 -0.86 14.40
CA LEU A 188 -18.44 -1.46 13.60
C LEU A 188 -19.66 -1.80 14.47
N VAL A 189 -19.44 -2.52 15.57
CA VAL A 189 -20.51 -2.94 16.48
C VAL A 189 -21.18 -1.74 17.12
N ARG A 190 -20.41 -0.73 17.54
CA ARG A 190 -20.94 0.55 18.03
C ARG A 190 -21.80 1.23 16.96
N THR A 191 -21.31 1.30 15.73
CA THR A 191 -22.03 1.90 14.59
C THR A 191 -23.33 1.15 14.27
N ILE A 192 -23.33 -0.18 14.36
CA ILE A 192 -24.54 -0.99 14.19
C ILE A 192 -25.53 -0.73 15.32
N LYS A 193 -25.05 -0.70 16.57
CA LYS A 193 -25.86 -0.47 17.77
C LYS A 193 -26.45 0.93 17.86
N THR A 194 -25.82 1.96 17.28
CA THR A 194 -26.39 3.31 17.28
C THR A 194 -27.62 3.44 16.37
N ARG A 195 -27.71 2.63 15.29
CA ARG A 195 -28.83 2.66 14.33
C ARG A 195 -29.28 1.25 13.89
N PRO A 196 -29.77 0.41 14.81
CA PRO A 196 -30.00 -1.01 14.55
C PRO A 196 -31.09 -1.25 13.50
N ALA A 197 -32.16 -0.44 13.48
CA ALA A 197 -33.24 -0.56 12.51
C ALA A 197 -32.76 -0.30 11.07
N PHE A 198 -31.87 0.68 10.89
CA PHE A 198 -31.28 1.00 9.59
C PHE A 198 -30.43 -0.17 9.07
N TRP A 199 -29.48 -0.64 9.86
CA TRP A 199 -28.57 -1.72 9.46
C TRP A 199 -29.30 -3.04 9.22
N LYS A 200 -30.25 -3.41 10.09
CA LYS A 200 -31.08 -4.60 9.90
C LYS A 200 -31.87 -4.55 8.59
N SER A 201 -32.45 -3.39 8.26
CA SER A 201 -33.16 -3.18 7.00
C SER A 201 -32.22 -3.28 5.79
N LEU A 202 -31.05 -2.63 5.86
CA LEU A 202 -30.05 -2.66 4.80
C LEU A 202 -29.54 -4.08 4.52
N PHE A 203 -29.16 -4.83 5.56
CA PHE A 203 -28.70 -6.21 5.42
C PHE A 203 -29.78 -7.11 4.83
N ASN A 204 -31.01 -7.01 5.31
CA ASN A 204 -32.13 -7.79 4.77
C ASN A 204 -32.38 -7.49 3.29
N ARG A 205 -32.26 -6.22 2.86
CA ARG A 205 -32.42 -5.84 1.44
C ARG A 205 -31.33 -6.45 0.56
N HIS A 206 -30.06 -6.41 0.99
CA HIS A 206 -28.98 -7.07 0.25
C HIS A 206 -29.16 -8.59 0.22
N LEU A 207 -29.60 -9.22 1.32
CA LEU A 207 -29.82 -10.65 1.37
C LEU A 207 -30.94 -11.10 0.43
N VAL A 208 -32.10 -10.42 0.46
CA VAL A 208 -33.25 -10.74 -0.39
C VAL A 208 -32.94 -10.50 -1.88
N SER A 209 -32.06 -9.54 -2.20
CA SER A 209 -31.61 -9.32 -3.58
C SER A 209 -30.46 -10.23 -4.02
N ASN A 210 -30.05 -11.21 -3.20
CA ASN A 210 -28.87 -12.04 -3.44
C ASN A 210 -27.62 -11.19 -3.78
N TYR A 211 -27.45 -10.10 -3.02
CA TYR A 211 -26.36 -9.13 -3.18
C TYR A 211 -26.27 -8.48 -4.57
N ASN A 212 -27.39 -8.43 -5.30
CA ASN A 212 -27.52 -7.77 -6.60
C ASN A 212 -27.99 -6.29 -6.47
N MET A 213 -27.58 -5.63 -5.40
CA MET A 213 -27.86 -4.22 -5.14
C MET A 213 -26.55 -3.45 -5.07
N VAL A 214 -26.48 -2.33 -5.78
CA VAL A 214 -25.30 -1.45 -5.78
C VAL A 214 -25.46 -0.40 -4.68
N THR A 215 -24.41 -0.20 -3.88
CA THR A 215 -24.38 0.80 -2.80
C THR A 215 -23.40 1.91 -3.17
N VAL A 216 -23.91 3.11 -3.44
CA VAL A 216 -23.10 4.25 -3.93
C VAL A 216 -23.30 5.49 -3.08
N HIS A 217 -22.29 6.38 -3.10
CA HIS A 217 -22.42 7.72 -2.52
C HIS A 217 -23.51 8.53 -3.26
N ARG A 218 -24.15 9.46 -2.55
CA ARG A 218 -25.27 10.26 -3.10
C ARG A 218 -24.86 11.02 -4.37
N ASN A 219 -23.68 11.63 -4.38
CA ASN A 219 -23.16 12.36 -5.54
C ASN A 219 -23.08 11.45 -6.79
N TYR A 220 -22.74 10.17 -6.63
CA TYR A 220 -22.69 9.23 -7.76
C TYR A 220 -24.08 8.93 -8.30
N PHE A 221 -25.05 8.80 -7.39
CA PHE A 221 -26.43 8.62 -7.80
C PHE A 221 -26.96 9.86 -8.54
N GLU A 222 -26.57 11.06 -8.13
CA GLU A 222 -26.89 12.32 -8.82
C GLU A 222 -26.26 12.35 -10.23
N ASP A 223 -24.97 12.02 -10.37
CA ASP A 223 -24.32 11.94 -11.69
C ASP A 223 -25.01 10.94 -12.62
N LEU A 224 -25.44 9.80 -12.09
CA LEU A 224 -26.18 8.78 -12.85
C LEU A 224 -27.54 9.31 -13.33
N LEU A 225 -28.27 10.02 -12.47
CA LEU A 225 -29.56 10.64 -12.80
C LEU A 225 -29.42 11.72 -13.88
N GLU A 226 -28.31 12.47 -13.86
CA GLU A 226 -27.99 13.47 -14.88
C GLU A 226 -27.42 12.85 -16.17
N GLY A 227 -27.20 11.54 -16.19
CA GLY A 227 -26.65 10.82 -17.34
C GLY A 227 -25.14 11.01 -17.54
N LYS A 228 -24.46 11.66 -16.60
CA LYS A 228 -23.01 11.86 -16.58
C LYS A 228 -22.27 10.54 -16.31
N ILE A 229 -20.95 10.57 -16.49
CA ILE A 229 -20.06 9.48 -16.08
C ILE A 229 -19.76 9.71 -14.60
N PRO A 230 -20.14 8.79 -13.69
CA PRO A 230 -19.89 8.97 -12.26
C PRO A 230 -18.39 9.09 -11.98
N ALA A 231 -18.07 10.08 -11.15
CA ALA A 231 -16.72 10.44 -10.77
C ALA A 231 -16.40 9.78 -9.41
N TRP A 232 -15.61 8.70 -9.37
CA TRP A 232 -15.46 7.84 -8.18
C TRP A 232 -14.44 8.35 -7.13
N GLU A 233 -13.96 9.58 -7.28
CA GLU A 233 -12.85 10.13 -6.50
C GLU A 233 -13.23 10.23 -5.02
N VAL A 234 -14.44 10.72 -4.71
CA VAL A 234 -14.87 10.97 -3.32
C VAL A 234 -14.78 9.73 -2.43
N ALA A 235 -15.19 8.55 -2.90
CA ALA A 235 -15.14 7.31 -2.14
C ALA A 235 -13.69 6.87 -1.91
N ILE A 236 -12.86 6.94 -2.96
CA ILE A 236 -11.44 6.58 -2.91
C ILE A 236 -10.69 7.52 -1.96
N GLU A 237 -10.86 8.84 -2.09
CA GLU A 237 -10.21 9.85 -1.23
C GLU A 237 -10.65 9.73 0.23
N ASN A 238 -11.92 9.43 0.48
CA ASN A 238 -12.43 9.21 1.84
C ASN A 238 -11.83 7.97 2.51
N LEU A 239 -11.56 6.91 1.75
CA LEU A 239 -10.85 5.72 2.23
C LEU A 239 -9.36 6.00 2.43
N ALA A 240 -8.70 6.62 1.44
CA ALA A 240 -7.27 6.88 1.45
C ALA A 240 -6.84 8.02 2.40
N LYS A 241 -7.78 8.89 2.82
CA LYS A 241 -7.52 10.11 3.61
C LYS A 241 -6.54 11.09 2.95
N LYS A 242 -6.38 11.03 1.64
CA LYS A 242 -5.51 11.90 0.84
C LYS A 242 -6.11 12.14 -0.55
N PRO A 243 -5.76 13.25 -1.22
CA PRO A 243 -6.25 13.56 -2.56
C PRO A 243 -5.84 12.49 -3.58
N ILE A 244 -6.68 12.27 -4.60
CA ILE A 244 -6.48 11.18 -5.56
C ILE A 244 -5.11 11.23 -6.26
N ARG A 245 -4.56 12.43 -6.50
CA ARG A 245 -3.25 12.62 -7.17
C ARG A 245 -2.04 12.24 -6.31
N GLU A 246 -2.23 12.10 -5.00
CA GLU A 246 -1.16 11.75 -4.05
C GLU A 246 -1.13 10.24 -3.76
N ILE A 247 -2.07 9.48 -4.32
CA ILE A 247 -2.18 8.04 -4.12
C ILE A 247 -1.26 7.31 -5.11
N PRO A 248 -0.25 6.52 -4.66
CA PRO A 248 0.56 5.69 -5.53
C PRO A 248 -0.29 4.68 -6.31
N LEU A 249 0.08 4.38 -7.57
CA LEU A 249 -0.70 3.48 -8.44
C LEU A 249 -1.04 2.14 -7.78
N THR A 250 -0.05 1.50 -7.14
CA THR A 250 -0.27 0.21 -6.47
C THR A 250 -1.36 0.33 -5.40
N GLU A 251 -1.33 1.38 -4.59
CA GLU A 251 -2.36 1.64 -3.57
C GLU A 251 -3.71 1.95 -4.23
N MET A 252 -3.72 2.76 -5.30
CA MET A 252 -4.91 3.11 -6.07
C MET A 252 -5.64 1.89 -6.63
N LEU A 253 -4.92 0.92 -7.19
CA LEU A 253 -5.51 -0.30 -7.74
C LEU A 253 -6.19 -1.14 -6.64
N HIS A 254 -5.59 -1.22 -5.45
CA HIS A 254 -6.18 -1.92 -4.31
C HIS A 254 -7.42 -1.19 -3.77
N LEU A 255 -7.38 0.14 -3.70
CA LEU A 255 -8.54 0.95 -3.30
C LEU A 255 -9.69 0.82 -4.30
N MET A 256 -9.41 0.82 -5.60
CA MET A 256 -10.43 0.56 -6.63
C MET A 256 -11.05 -0.82 -6.47
N LYS A 257 -10.24 -1.85 -6.21
CA LYS A 257 -10.72 -3.20 -5.93
C LYS A 257 -11.66 -3.20 -4.72
N GLU A 258 -11.22 -2.63 -3.61
CA GLU A 258 -12.01 -2.57 -2.37
C GLU A 258 -13.34 -1.83 -2.61
N VAL A 259 -13.29 -0.62 -3.16
CA VAL A 259 -14.50 0.19 -3.40
C VAL A 259 -15.44 -0.51 -4.37
N PHE A 260 -14.96 -1.00 -5.51
CA PHE A 260 -15.84 -1.56 -6.55
C PHE A 260 -16.49 -2.88 -6.13
N GLU A 261 -15.77 -3.74 -5.39
CA GLU A 261 -16.32 -4.99 -4.88
C GLU A 261 -17.30 -4.75 -3.72
N THR A 262 -16.94 -3.89 -2.75
CA THR A 262 -17.79 -3.61 -1.58
C THR A 262 -19.07 -2.87 -1.94
N SER A 263 -19.01 -1.95 -2.91
CA SER A 263 -20.18 -1.26 -3.47
C SER A 263 -21.02 -2.11 -4.42
N ARG A 264 -20.53 -3.30 -4.81
CA ARG A 264 -21.17 -4.20 -5.79
C ARG A 264 -21.37 -3.56 -7.17
N ILE A 265 -20.56 -2.55 -7.52
CA ILE A 265 -20.51 -2.03 -8.90
C ILE A 265 -19.98 -3.11 -9.84
N VAL A 266 -19.04 -3.92 -9.36
CA VAL A 266 -18.52 -5.07 -10.09
C VAL A 266 -18.57 -6.29 -9.20
N ASP A 267 -18.58 -7.47 -9.79
CA ASP A 267 -18.65 -8.73 -9.05
C ASP A 267 -17.30 -9.10 -8.44
N ARG A 268 -16.22 -8.83 -9.18
CA ARG A 268 -14.84 -9.13 -8.79
C ARG A 268 -13.87 -8.23 -9.54
N VAL A 269 -12.76 -7.92 -8.90
CA VAL A 269 -11.60 -7.22 -9.46
C VAL A 269 -10.36 -8.09 -9.28
N GLU A 270 -9.63 -8.30 -10.37
CA GLU A 270 -8.31 -8.93 -10.37
C GLU A 270 -7.25 -7.90 -10.76
N ILE A 271 -6.13 -7.94 -10.05
CA ILE A 271 -4.97 -7.08 -10.28
C ILE A 271 -3.80 -8.00 -10.62
N ASP A 272 -3.26 -7.88 -11.83
CA ASP A 272 -2.03 -8.54 -12.25
C ASP A 272 -1.02 -7.48 -12.70
N LYS A 273 -0.07 -7.16 -11.81
CA LYS A 273 0.87 -6.05 -11.97
C LYS A 273 0.14 -4.74 -12.28
N ASP A 274 0.22 -4.28 -13.53
CA ASP A 274 -0.39 -3.03 -13.99
C ASP A 274 -1.64 -3.27 -14.86
N ILE A 275 -2.23 -4.46 -14.77
CA ILE A 275 -3.47 -4.83 -15.44
C ILE A 275 -4.57 -4.95 -14.38
N LEU A 276 -5.66 -4.22 -14.60
CA LEU A 276 -6.87 -4.26 -13.77
C LEU A 276 -8.00 -4.91 -14.58
N VAL A 277 -8.54 -6.02 -14.09
CA VAL A 277 -9.65 -6.74 -14.73
C VAL A 277 -10.88 -6.66 -13.83
N LEU A 278 -11.95 -6.06 -14.35
CA LEU A 278 -13.23 -5.92 -13.68
C LEU A 278 -14.21 -6.93 -14.27
N PHE A 279 -14.69 -7.87 -13.44
CA PHE A 279 -15.74 -8.82 -13.79
C PHE A 279 -17.09 -8.26 -13.37
N HIS A 280 -18.08 -8.30 -14.26
CA HIS A 280 -19.41 -7.78 -13.97
C HIS A 280 -20.53 -8.61 -14.62
N SER A 281 -21.72 -8.53 -14.04
CA SER A 281 -22.93 -9.20 -14.52
C SER A 281 -23.89 -8.28 -15.31
N TYR A 282 -23.45 -7.07 -15.68
CA TYR A 282 -24.24 -6.16 -16.51
C TYR A 282 -24.52 -6.73 -17.89
N ARG A 283 -25.78 -6.60 -18.35
CA ARG A 283 -26.24 -7.07 -19.67
C ARG A 283 -26.35 -5.95 -20.70
N ASP A 284 -26.56 -4.73 -20.22
CA ASP A 284 -26.76 -3.57 -21.08
C ASP A 284 -25.41 -3.00 -21.55
N ARG A 285 -25.24 -2.89 -22.88
CA ARG A 285 -23.97 -2.41 -23.47
C ARG A 285 -23.64 -0.97 -23.10
N ALA A 286 -24.64 -0.11 -22.92
CA ALA A 286 -24.40 1.28 -22.53
C ALA A 286 -23.94 1.36 -21.07
N ALA A 287 -24.47 0.52 -20.19
CA ALA A 287 -24.00 0.39 -18.80
C ALA A 287 -22.54 -0.11 -18.75
N ILE A 288 -22.20 -1.14 -19.53
CA ILE A 288 -20.83 -1.67 -19.63
C ILE A 288 -19.87 -0.58 -20.11
N GLU A 289 -20.26 0.19 -21.12
CA GLU A 289 -19.44 1.26 -21.66
C GLU A 289 -19.28 2.43 -20.67
N LYS A 290 -20.33 2.76 -19.90
CA LYS A 290 -20.24 3.75 -18.82
C LYS A 290 -19.31 3.28 -17.71
N LEU A 291 -19.40 2.02 -17.28
CA LEU A 291 -18.48 1.43 -16.30
C LEU A 291 -17.03 1.53 -16.78
N ARG A 292 -16.77 1.14 -18.04
CA ARG A 292 -15.45 1.23 -18.68
C ARG A 292 -14.91 2.66 -18.63
N LYS A 293 -15.71 3.64 -19.04
CA LYS A 293 -15.32 5.06 -19.05
C LYS A 293 -15.09 5.60 -17.65
N SER A 294 -15.93 5.23 -16.68
CA SER A 294 -15.78 5.63 -15.28
C SER A 294 -14.49 5.11 -14.66
N ALA A 295 -14.19 3.81 -14.83
CA ALA A 295 -12.95 3.23 -14.30
C ALA A 295 -11.71 3.85 -14.95
N HIS A 296 -11.77 4.14 -16.25
CA HIS A 296 -10.71 4.82 -16.98
C HIS A 296 -10.49 6.26 -16.50
N ALA A 297 -11.57 7.05 -16.38
CA ALA A 297 -11.51 8.43 -15.92
C ALA A 297 -10.92 8.57 -14.52
N LEU A 298 -11.20 7.59 -13.64
CA LEU A 298 -10.66 7.56 -12.29
C LEU A 298 -9.13 7.37 -12.27
N LEU A 299 -8.61 6.46 -13.11
CA LEU A 299 -7.16 6.25 -13.24
C LEU A 299 -6.47 7.46 -13.89
N GLU A 300 -7.12 8.09 -14.87
CA GLU A 300 -6.63 9.35 -15.45
C GLU A 300 -6.60 10.48 -14.41
N ALA A 301 -7.61 10.57 -13.53
CA ALA A 301 -7.65 11.55 -12.45
C ALA A 301 -6.54 11.33 -11.39
N ASN A 302 -6.16 10.08 -11.15
CA ASN A 302 -5.01 9.70 -10.33
C ASN A 302 -3.66 10.05 -11.00
N GLY A 303 -3.65 10.29 -12.32
CA GLY A 303 -2.47 10.72 -13.08
C GLY A 303 -1.84 9.63 -13.94
N HIS A 304 -2.45 8.44 -14.00
CA HIS A 304 -1.95 7.30 -14.77
C HIS A 304 -2.83 7.02 -15.99
N MET A 305 -2.23 6.78 -17.16
CA MET A 305 -3.01 6.45 -18.34
C MET A 305 -3.14 4.95 -18.55
N PHE A 306 -4.35 4.52 -18.87
CA PHE A 306 -4.69 3.12 -19.11
C PHE A 306 -5.37 2.96 -20.46
N ASP A 307 -5.16 1.83 -21.12
CA ASP A 307 -6.03 1.37 -22.19
C ASP A 307 -7.20 0.60 -21.60
N ALA A 308 -8.43 1.03 -21.86
CA ALA A 308 -9.63 0.35 -21.38
C ALA A 308 -10.39 -0.32 -22.52
N ARG A 309 -10.53 -1.65 -22.45
CA ARG A 309 -11.34 -2.48 -23.37
C ARG A 309 -12.47 -3.14 -22.59
N ALA A 310 -13.64 -3.26 -23.21
CA ALA A 310 -14.78 -3.97 -22.63
C ALA A 310 -15.24 -5.09 -23.55
N THR A 311 -15.71 -6.18 -22.93
CA THR A 311 -16.43 -7.27 -23.58
C THR A 311 -17.77 -7.46 -22.87
N ALA A 312 -18.47 -8.58 -23.09
CA ALA A 312 -19.79 -8.82 -22.51
C ALA A 312 -19.78 -8.87 -20.97
N ASN A 313 -18.75 -9.44 -20.34
CA ASN A 313 -18.74 -9.70 -18.89
C ASN A 313 -17.47 -9.18 -18.18
N ILE A 314 -16.53 -8.60 -18.93
CA ILE A 314 -15.27 -8.09 -18.37
C ILE A 314 -14.89 -6.75 -18.98
N VAL A 315 -14.33 -5.88 -18.14
CA VAL A 315 -13.60 -4.67 -18.53
C VAL A 315 -12.14 -4.87 -18.14
N ILE A 316 -11.24 -4.69 -19.10
CA ILE A 316 -9.79 -4.81 -18.90
C ILE A 316 -9.18 -3.42 -19.06
N LEU A 317 -8.47 -2.96 -18.03
CA LEU A 317 -7.65 -1.76 -18.06
C LEU A 317 -6.17 -2.17 -18.01
N THR A 318 -5.39 -1.71 -18.99
CA THR A 318 -3.95 -2.02 -19.11
C THR A 318 -3.15 -0.73 -19.01
N HIS A 319 -2.26 -0.62 -18.03
CA HIS A 319 -1.44 0.57 -17.84
C HIS A 319 -0.57 0.85 -19.08
N ARG A 320 -0.54 2.11 -19.49
CA ARG A 320 0.44 2.63 -20.44
C ARG A 320 1.49 3.33 -19.62
N SER A 321 2.68 2.73 -19.48
CA SER A 321 3.79 3.37 -18.77
C SER A 321 3.99 4.82 -19.23
N ASP A 322 4.31 5.73 -18.30
CA ASP A 322 4.48 7.17 -18.57
C ASP A 322 5.49 7.45 -19.69
N VAL A 323 6.48 6.57 -19.80
CA VAL A 323 7.45 6.52 -20.89
C VAL A 323 6.77 6.26 -22.24
N GLY A 324 5.82 5.33 -22.33
CA GLY A 324 5.05 5.03 -23.54
C GLY A 324 4.17 6.19 -24.03
N ILE A 325 3.66 7.02 -23.12
CA ILE A 325 2.88 8.23 -23.45
C ILE A 325 3.80 9.31 -24.00
N LYS A 326 4.92 9.59 -23.30
CA LYS A 326 5.92 10.57 -23.76
C LYS A 326 6.55 10.16 -25.10
N ILE A 327 6.77 8.85 -25.31
CA ILE A 327 7.15 8.30 -26.61
C ILE A 327 6.07 8.55 -27.66
N ASN A 328 4.80 8.31 -27.35
CA ASN A 328 3.71 8.52 -28.30
C ASN A 328 3.48 10.00 -28.62
N GLU A 329 3.63 10.87 -27.63
CA GLU A 329 3.58 12.33 -27.79
C GLU A 329 4.75 12.82 -28.64
N ILE A 330 5.98 12.44 -28.32
CA ILE A 330 7.16 12.72 -29.15
C ILE A 330 6.94 12.19 -30.57
N VAL A 331 6.49 10.95 -30.75
CA VAL A 331 6.23 10.39 -32.09
C VAL A 331 5.07 11.08 -32.81
N LYS A 332 4.08 11.59 -32.10
CA LYS A 332 2.97 12.36 -32.69
C LYS A 332 3.44 13.76 -33.09
N THR A 333 4.29 14.39 -32.29
CA THR A 333 4.96 15.65 -32.60
C THR A 333 5.87 15.48 -33.82
N LEU A 334 6.68 14.41 -33.86
CA LEU A 334 7.53 14.01 -35.00
C LEU A 334 6.74 13.76 -36.29
N LYS A 335 5.49 13.29 -36.21
CA LYS A 335 4.62 13.06 -37.38
C LYS A 335 3.98 14.34 -37.91
N ASN A 336 3.88 15.38 -37.07
CA ASN A 336 3.11 16.58 -37.35
C ASN A 336 4.01 17.82 -37.58
N SER A 337 5.32 17.73 -37.32
CA SER A 337 6.29 18.80 -37.59
C SER A 337 6.63 18.86 -39.08
N ASN A 338 6.08 19.85 -39.78
CA ASN A 338 6.43 20.14 -41.18
C ASN A 338 7.74 20.94 -41.36
N THR A 339 8.54 21.18 -40.30
CA THR A 339 9.84 21.86 -40.41
C THR A 339 10.87 21.46 -39.35
N ARG A 340 12.08 21.16 -39.85
CA ARG A 340 13.42 20.99 -39.24
C ARG A 340 13.61 19.86 -38.22
N LEU A 341 14.18 18.77 -38.73
CA LEU A 341 14.98 17.72 -38.06
C LEU A 341 15.76 18.18 -36.80
N ASP A 342 16.18 19.44 -36.75
CA ASP A 342 16.96 20.03 -35.66
C ASP A 342 16.17 20.15 -34.34
N GLN A 343 14.86 20.50 -34.39
CA GLN A 343 14.01 20.54 -33.18
C GLN A 343 13.71 19.12 -32.68
N GLU A 344 13.57 18.18 -33.61
CA GLU A 344 13.27 16.77 -33.35
C GLU A 344 14.43 16.06 -32.63
N LEU A 345 15.67 16.33 -33.06
CA LEU A 345 16.88 15.82 -32.42
C LEU A 345 17.06 16.42 -31.02
N LEU A 346 16.82 17.72 -30.84
CA LEU A 346 16.95 18.40 -29.53
C LEU A 346 15.94 17.86 -28.48
N VAL A 347 14.69 17.64 -28.88
CA VAL A 347 13.66 17.05 -28.00
C VAL A 347 14.01 15.60 -27.62
N PHE A 348 14.52 14.82 -28.57
CA PHE A 348 15.00 13.45 -28.33
C PHE A 348 16.14 13.41 -27.31
N PHE A 349 17.11 14.33 -27.37
CA PHE A 349 18.21 14.39 -26.40
C PHE A 349 17.81 14.92 -25.03
N GLY A 350 16.92 15.92 -24.98
CA GLY A 350 16.36 16.38 -23.70
C GLY A 350 15.66 15.25 -22.95
N PHE A 351 14.95 14.38 -23.68
CA PHE A 351 14.30 13.20 -23.12
C PHE A 351 15.30 12.12 -22.66
N LEU A 352 16.27 11.74 -23.51
CA LEU A 352 17.27 10.72 -23.15
C LEU A 352 18.10 11.09 -21.92
N LYS A 353 18.44 12.37 -21.74
CA LYS A 353 19.16 12.85 -20.53
C LYS A 353 18.33 12.75 -19.25
N GLY A 354 17.01 12.82 -19.35
CA GLY A 354 16.09 12.75 -18.20
C GLY A 354 15.72 11.33 -17.75
N LEU A 355 16.23 10.30 -18.43
CA LEU A 355 15.91 8.89 -18.16
C LEU A 355 16.92 8.20 -17.23
N LYS A 356 17.94 8.91 -16.73
CA LYS A 356 19.05 8.33 -15.96
C LYS A 356 18.62 7.77 -14.58
N ASP A 357 17.47 8.20 -14.06
CA ASP A 357 17.06 7.96 -12.67
C ASP A 357 15.79 7.08 -12.52
N ILE A 358 15.30 6.43 -13.58
CA ILE A 358 14.02 5.67 -13.57
C ILE A 358 14.29 4.14 -13.69
N PRO A 359 13.72 3.27 -12.83
CA PRO A 359 13.81 1.81 -13.01
C PRO A 359 12.93 1.27 -14.15
N ASP A 360 13.30 0.11 -14.74
CA ASP A 360 12.55 -0.66 -15.77
C ASP A 360 12.42 -0.05 -17.19
N ILE A 361 13.51 0.55 -17.68
CA ILE A 361 13.66 1.23 -18.97
C ILE A 361 13.80 0.37 -20.28
N PRO A 362 14.36 -0.87 -20.32
CA PRO A 362 14.92 -1.45 -21.55
C PRO A 362 13.96 -1.67 -22.74
N ILE A 363 12.74 -2.15 -22.48
CA ILE A 363 11.79 -2.52 -23.55
C ILE A 363 11.24 -1.26 -24.23
N SER A 364 11.00 -0.21 -23.45
CA SER A 364 10.46 1.07 -23.92
C SER A 364 11.47 1.82 -24.80
N LEU A 365 12.76 1.79 -24.45
CA LEU A 365 13.83 2.38 -25.28
C LEU A 365 14.03 1.67 -26.61
N THR A 366 13.84 0.36 -26.65
CA THR A 366 13.90 -0.42 -27.88
C THR A 366 12.84 0.05 -28.87
N SER A 367 11.60 0.16 -28.41
CA SER A 367 10.47 0.61 -29.21
C SER A 367 10.62 2.07 -29.66
N LEU A 368 11.06 2.95 -28.75
CA LEU A 368 11.35 4.34 -29.06
C LEU A 368 12.41 4.47 -30.15
N GLY A 369 13.59 3.87 -29.96
CA GLY A 369 14.68 3.95 -30.93
C GLY A 369 14.20 3.54 -32.32
N ARG A 370 13.56 2.37 -32.45
CA ARG A 370 13.05 1.90 -33.75
C ARG A 370 12.05 2.87 -34.41
N ARG A 371 11.14 3.46 -33.63
CA ARG A 371 10.17 4.43 -34.15
C ARG A 371 10.81 5.75 -34.57
N THR A 372 11.77 6.24 -33.79
CA THR A 372 12.56 7.44 -34.14
C THR A 372 13.34 7.21 -35.43
N GLY A 373 14.02 6.07 -35.56
CA GLY A 373 14.75 5.71 -36.77
C GLY A 373 13.86 5.70 -38.02
N LYS A 374 12.66 5.14 -37.89
CA LYS A 374 11.65 5.17 -38.97
C LYS A 374 11.23 6.59 -39.32
N SER A 375 10.93 7.43 -38.32
CA SER A 375 10.49 8.81 -38.53
C SER A 375 11.56 9.65 -39.22
N LEU A 376 12.83 9.51 -38.83
CA LEU A 376 13.95 10.23 -39.45
C LEU A 376 14.09 9.89 -40.94
N MET A 377 13.92 8.61 -41.31
CA MET A 377 13.96 8.21 -42.72
C MET A 377 12.74 8.73 -43.49
N GLN A 378 11.55 8.73 -42.87
CA GLN A 378 10.35 9.32 -43.48
C GLN A 378 10.51 10.82 -43.76
N GLY A 379 11.05 11.57 -42.79
CA GLY A 379 11.36 12.99 -42.97
C GLY A 379 12.36 13.22 -44.10
N TYR A 380 13.47 12.47 -44.11
CA TYR A 380 14.49 12.60 -45.15
C TYR A 380 13.97 12.20 -46.55
N GLU A 381 13.13 11.17 -46.64
CA GLU A 381 12.48 10.72 -47.87
C GLU A 381 11.59 11.81 -48.47
N LEU A 382 10.81 12.50 -47.63
CA LEU A 382 9.97 13.62 -48.03
C LEU A 382 10.80 14.85 -48.44
N GLU A 383 11.80 15.22 -47.64
CA GLU A 383 12.67 16.38 -47.92
C GLU A 383 13.46 16.24 -49.23
N ASN A 384 13.89 15.01 -49.58
CA ASN A 384 14.76 14.74 -50.73
C ASN A 384 14.04 14.02 -51.87
N ASN A 385 12.71 13.87 -51.79
CA ASN A 385 11.85 13.24 -52.78
C ASN A 385 12.33 11.84 -53.23
N ILE A 386 12.73 11.01 -52.26
CA ILE A 386 13.28 9.68 -52.51
C ILE A 386 12.15 8.70 -52.83
N LYS A 387 12.18 8.10 -54.02
CA LYS A 387 11.20 7.07 -54.42
C LYS A 387 11.62 5.65 -54.06
N THR A 388 12.92 5.42 -53.88
CA THR A 388 13.48 4.10 -53.54
C THR A 388 14.80 4.27 -52.81
N TRP A 389 14.94 3.56 -51.69
CA TRP A 389 16.18 3.56 -50.91
C TRP A 389 17.27 2.71 -51.58
N THR A 390 18.46 3.28 -51.67
CA THR A 390 19.71 2.66 -52.12
C THR A 390 20.75 2.81 -51.00
N LEU A 391 21.84 2.04 -51.05
CA LEU A 391 22.92 2.21 -50.07
C LEU A 391 23.51 3.63 -50.09
N ASP A 392 23.60 4.25 -51.27
CA ASP A 392 24.13 5.61 -51.44
C ASP A 392 23.23 6.68 -50.80
N ASN A 393 21.91 6.65 -51.04
CA ASN A 393 21.01 7.63 -50.44
C ASN A 393 20.78 7.38 -48.95
N PHE A 394 20.85 6.13 -48.49
CA PHE A 394 20.82 5.77 -47.07
C PHE A 394 22.08 6.26 -46.34
N GLN A 395 23.26 6.08 -46.95
CA GLN A 395 24.51 6.63 -46.43
C GLN A 395 24.44 8.15 -46.33
N LYS A 396 23.97 8.85 -47.37
CA LYS A 396 23.81 10.31 -47.36
C LYS A 396 22.84 10.79 -46.27
N ALA A 397 21.73 10.07 -46.07
CA ALA A 397 20.78 10.37 -45.01
C ALA A 397 21.42 10.29 -43.62
N LEU A 398 22.14 9.20 -43.35
CA LEU A 398 22.81 9.01 -42.06
C LEU A 398 24.02 9.93 -41.87
N GLN A 399 24.78 10.24 -42.91
CA GLN A 399 25.85 11.25 -42.85
C GLN A 399 25.28 12.64 -42.53
N SER A 400 24.12 13.00 -43.09
CA SER A 400 23.43 14.25 -42.74
C SER A 400 23.01 14.27 -41.27
N ILE A 401 22.48 13.16 -40.76
CA ILE A 401 22.11 13.02 -39.36
C ILE A 401 23.37 13.10 -38.47
N ASP A 402 24.46 12.40 -38.83
CA ASP A 402 25.71 12.38 -38.07
C ASP A 402 26.37 13.74 -37.96
N ALA A 403 26.44 14.48 -39.07
CA ALA A 403 26.97 15.84 -39.09
C ALA A 403 26.20 16.76 -38.14
N ARG A 404 24.86 16.65 -38.13
CA ARG A 404 23.98 17.43 -37.22
C ARG A 404 24.11 17.01 -35.76
N LEU A 405 24.46 15.75 -35.51
CA LEU A 405 24.71 15.20 -34.18
C LEU A 405 26.14 15.44 -33.67
N HIS A 406 26.98 16.10 -34.46
CA HIS A 406 28.41 16.22 -34.22
C HIS A 406 29.06 14.85 -33.96
N ARG A 407 28.56 13.80 -34.61
CA ARG A 407 29.05 12.43 -34.53
C ARG A 407 30.13 12.23 -35.58
N GLU A 408 31.32 11.82 -35.16
CA GLU A 408 32.41 11.50 -36.10
C GLU A 408 32.22 10.06 -36.57
N SER A 409 31.83 9.92 -37.85
CA SER A 409 31.57 8.63 -38.46
C SER A 409 32.27 8.46 -39.81
N GLU A 410 32.58 7.21 -40.13
CA GLU A 410 33.22 6.78 -41.37
C GLU A 410 32.36 5.71 -42.04
N TRP A 411 32.30 5.79 -43.36
CA TRP A 411 31.62 4.82 -44.21
C TRP A 411 32.63 4.24 -45.20
N LYS A 412 32.72 2.91 -45.28
CA LYS A 412 33.60 2.21 -46.23
C LYS A 412 32.83 1.12 -46.95
N SER A 413 32.99 1.02 -48.26
CA SER A 413 32.47 -0.10 -49.04
C SER A 413 33.44 -1.28 -48.97
N GLU A 414 32.95 -2.44 -48.52
CA GLU A 414 33.68 -3.72 -48.52
C GLU A 414 32.96 -4.69 -49.47
N GLY A 415 33.19 -4.54 -50.78
CA GLY A 415 32.52 -5.35 -51.80
C GLY A 415 31.02 -5.05 -51.89
N LYS A 416 30.17 -6.03 -51.51
CA LYS A 416 28.71 -5.86 -51.42
C LYS A 416 28.22 -5.34 -50.06
N ASP A 417 29.13 -5.26 -49.08
CA ASP A 417 28.83 -4.84 -47.72
C ASP A 417 29.19 -3.36 -47.53
N LEU A 418 28.46 -2.69 -46.64
CA LEU A 418 28.74 -1.31 -46.25
C LEU A 418 29.12 -1.29 -44.76
N LEU A 419 30.35 -0.87 -44.49
CA LEU A 419 30.88 -0.72 -43.14
C LEU A 419 30.60 0.69 -42.63
N TYR A 420 30.03 0.77 -41.43
CA TYR A 420 29.74 2.01 -40.74
C TYR A 420 30.43 2.02 -39.38
N THR A 421 31.37 2.96 -39.20
CA THR A 421 32.21 3.10 -38.01
C THR A 421 31.94 4.44 -37.36
N ILE A 422 31.66 4.46 -36.06
CA ILE A 422 31.50 5.67 -35.25
C ILE A 422 32.70 5.78 -34.33
N ARG A 423 33.56 6.78 -34.56
CA ARG A 423 34.77 7.03 -33.76
C ARG A 423 34.49 7.90 -32.55
N LYS A 424 33.54 8.83 -32.65
CA LYS A 424 33.15 9.72 -31.55
C LYS A 424 31.66 9.95 -31.54
N CYS A 425 31.03 9.66 -30.40
CA CYS A 425 29.59 9.80 -30.21
C CYS A 425 29.29 10.76 -29.06
N ASN A 426 29.11 12.05 -29.38
CA ASN A 426 28.81 13.09 -28.39
C ASN A 426 27.44 12.91 -27.71
N ILE A 427 26.65 11.97 -28.19
CA ILE A 427 25.34 11.58 -27.64
C ILE A 427 25.53 10.64 -26.44
N ALA A 428 26.49 9.73 -26.54
CA ALA A 428 26.67 8.64 -25.59
C ALA A 428 27.56 9.03 -24.42
N GLY A 429 28.40 10.06 -24.55
CA GLY A 429 29.38 10.44 -23.53
C GLY A 429 29.38 11.93 -23.18
N ASN A 430 29.36 12.22 -21.88
CA ASN A 430 29.85 13.48 -21.32
C ASN A 430 31.27 13.22 -20.82
N GLY A 431 32.29 13.43 -21.66
CA GLY A 431 33.67 13.07 -21.32
C GLY A 431 33.96 11.58 -21.52
N ASN A 432 34.66 10.94 -20.58
CA ASN A 432 35.13 9.55 -20.67
C ASN A 432 34.12 8.47 -20.19
N GLU A 433 32.93 8.87 -19.72
CA GLU A 433 31.88 7.93 -19.29
C GLU A 433 30.75 7.88 -20.31
N PHE A 434 30.29 6.66 -20.65
CA PHE A 434 29.22 6.43 -21.62
C PHE A 434 27.97 5.81 -20.98
N ASP A 435 26.79 6.24 -21.45
CA ASP A 435 25.49 5.74 -20.96
C ASP A 435 25.00 4.55 -21.80
N ASN A 436 24.87 3.38 -21.16
CA ASN A 436 24.46 2.13 -21.79
C ASN A 436 23.04 2.18 -22.39
N TYR A 437 22.12 2.91 -21.76
CA TYR A 437 20.74 3.05 -22.23
C TYR A 437 20.63 3.96 -23.45
N VAL A 438 21.42 5.03 -23.46
CA VAL A 438 21.54 5.93 -24.61
C VAL A 438 22.19 5.20 -25.79
N CYS A 439 23.30 4.50 -25.56
CA CYS A 439 23.94 3.65 -26.56
C CYS A 439 22.98 2.62 -27.15
N HIS A 440 22.21 1.95 -26.29
CA HIS A 440 21.20 0.99 -26.71
C HIS A 440 20.12 1.64 -27.60
N THR A 441 19.60 2.80 -27.20
CA THR A 441 18.55 3.50 -27.96
C THR A 441 19.05 3.96 -29.32
N VAL A 442 20.26 4.53 -29.39
CA VAL A 442 20.89 4.96 -30.65
C VAL A 442 21.07 3.77 -31.61
N ARG A 443 21.43 2.60 -31.09
CA ARG A 443 21.52 1.36 -31.88
C ARG A 443 20.16 0.95 -32.42
N GLU A 444 19.11 1.01 -31.61
CA GLU A 444 17.75 0.67 -32.05
C GLU A 444 17.18 1.71 -33.03
N THR A 445 17.59 2.98 -32.95
CA THR A 445 17.34 4.00 -33.97
C THR A 445 17.94 3.62 -35.31
N PHE A 446 19.21 3.19 -35.33
CA PHE A 446 19.84 2.73 -36.56
C PHE A 446 19.12 1.51 -37.16
N LYS A 447 18.71 0.55 -36.33
CA LYS A 447 17.92 -0.62 -36.78
C LYS A 447 16.55 -0.21 -37.35
N GLY A 448 15.87 0.74 -36.70
CA GLY A 448 14.61 1.28 -37.18
C GLY A 448 14.74 1.95 -38.55
N ALA A 449 15.80 2.74 -38.75
CA ALA A 449 16.10 3.38 -40.02
C ALA A 449 16.39 2.34 -41.12
N LEU A 450 17.25 1.36 -40.83
CA LEU A 450 17.58 0.29 -41.77
C LEU A 450 16.35 -0.55 -42.15
N SER A 451 15.51 -0.88 -41.17
CA SER A 451 14.26 -1.61 -41.39
C SER A 451 13.25 -0.81 -42.21
N TYR A 452 13.23 0.52 -42.10
CA TYR A 452 12.37 1.35 -42.94
C TYR A 452 12.87 1.38 -44.39
N ALA A 453 14.16 1.65 -44.58
CA ALA A 453 14.77 1.81 -45.90
C ALA A 453 14.75 0.50 -46.71
N PHE A 454 15.06 -0.64 -46.08
CA PHE A 454 15.29 -1.90 -46.80
C PHE A 454 14.40 -3.05 -46.36
N GLY A 455 13.55 -2.87 -45.33
CA GLY A 455 12.76 -3.97 -44.77
C GLY A 455 13.63 -5.14 -44.32
N ASN A 456 13.27 -6.36 -44.72
CA ASN A 456 14.04 -7.57 -44.44
C ASN A 456 15.21 -7.82 -45.42
N LYS A 457 15.46 -6.89 -46.36
CA LYS A 457 16.49 -7.03 -47.39
C LYS A 457 17.89 -6.63 -46.91
N ALA A 458 18.04 -6.05 -45.72
CA ALA A 458 19.34 -5.69 -45.17
C ALA A 458 19.54 -6.39 -43.82
N ARG A 459 20.76 -6.92 -43.58
CA ARG A 459 21.15 -7.46 -42.27
C ARG A 459 22.25 -6.61 -41.65
N MET A 460 22.08 -6.28 -40.38
CA MET A 460 23.08 -5.56 -39.58
C MET A 460 23.86 -6.55 -38.72
N CYS A 461 25.19 -6.53 -38.83
CA CYS A 461 26.10 -7.28 -37.95
C CYS A 461 26.97 -6.30 -37.16
N THR A 462 26.96 -6.38 -35.84
CA THR A 462 27.83 -5.54 -34.99
C THR A 462 29.23 -6.18 -34.92
N LYS A 463 30.27 -5.42 -35.28
CA LYS A 463 31.68 -5.83 -35.18
C LYS A 463 32.32 -5.35 -33.87
N HIS A 464 32.15 -4.07 -33.54
CA HIS A 464 32.70 -3.44 -32.34
C HIS A 464 31.62 -2.62 -31.63
N LEU A 465 31.64 -2.57 -30.30
CA LEU A 465 30.67 -1.82 -29.50
C LEU A 465 31.30 -1.28 -28.22
N LEU A 466 31.09 0.01 -27.95
CA LEU A 466 31.54 0.65 -26.70
C LEU A 466 31.07 -0.09 -25.44
N THR A 467 29.84 -0.61 -25.44
CA THR A 467 29.29 -1.35 -24.29
C THR A 467 29.92 -2.73 -24.07
N HIS A 468 30.74 -3.23 -25.00
CA HIS A 468 31.55 -4.45 -24.83
C HIS A 468 33.02 -4.13 -24.51
N GLY A 469 33.37 -2.86 -24.27
CA GLY A 469 34.73 -2.44 -23.94
C GLY A 469 35.60 -2.06 -25.14
N ASP A 470 35.04 -2.00 -26.35
CA ASP A 470 35.76 -1.51 -27.53
C ASP A 470 35.93 0.02 -27.51
N ASN A 471 36.91 0.54 -28.25
CA ASN A 471 37.18 1.99 -28.33
C ASN A 471 36.27 2.74 -29.32
N PHE A 472 35.45 2.03 -30.10
CA PHE A 472 34.56 2.59 -31.11
C PHE A 472 33.38 1.64 -31.38
N CYS A 473 32.32 2.16 -32.02
CA CYS A 473 31.21 1.33 -32.47
C CYS A 473 31.33 1.07 -33.97
N GLU A 474 31.15 -0.17 -34.39
CA GLU A 474 31.26 -0.54 -35.81
C GLU A 474 30.22 -1.59 -36.18
N VAL A 475 29.56 -1.36 -37.31
CA VAL A 475 28.48 -2.22 -37.81
C VAL A 475 28.63 -2.43 -39.31
N ILE A 476 28.40 -3.66 -39.74
CA ILE A 476 28.34 -4.03 -41.16
C ILE A 476 26.88 -4.12 -41.57
N ILE A 477 26.55 -3.48 -42.70
CA ILE A 477 25.28 -3.65 -43.39
C ILE A 477 25.52 -4.59 -44.58
N ARG A 478 24.81 -5.72 -44.58
CA ARG A 478 24.85 -6.71 -45.66
C ARG A 478 23.57 -6.65 -46.48
N MET A 479 23.73 -6.46 -47.79
CA MET A 479 22.65 -6.59 -48.77
C MET A 479 22.83 -7.93 -49.52
N PRO A 480 21.75 -8.68 -49.81
CA PRO A 480 21.81 -9.96 -50.51
C PRO A 480 22.35 -9.84 -51.95
#